data_AF-A0A4Q6F1V3-F1
#
_entry.id   AF-A0A4Q6F1V3-F1
#
_cell.length_a   1.000
_cell.length_b   1.000
_cell.length_c   1.000
_cell.angle_alpha   90.00
_cell.angle_beta   90.00
_cell.angle_gamma   90.00
#
_symmetry.space_group_name_H-M   'P 1'
#
loop_
_entity.id
_entity.type
_entity.pdbx_description
1 polymer ?
#
loop_
_entity_poly.entity_id
_entity_poly.type
_entity_poly.pdbx_seq_one_letter_code
_entity_poly.pdbx_strand_id
1 'polypeptide(L)'
;MIALKLGTTGDIFSSKTFKNAELRRMDSEADAAQTVALGKADAFIYDKPFIEIFAASRSDKVAVLSDVVSKEQLGVAAHPKNKSLIEVYNTFLAGWRKSGEYDKAYKANFVDLTWKAKFPEGAK
;
A
#
# COMPACT_ATOMS: atom_id res chain seq x y z
N MET A 1 19.62 -7.30 -2.75
CA MET A 1 18.39 -7.54 -3.54
C MET A 1 17.26 -6.63 -3.08
N ILE A 2 16.30 -6.33 -3.97
CA ILE A 2 15.05 -5.64 -3.66
C ILE A 2 13.92 -6.68 -3.64
N ALA A 3 13.22 -6.79 -2.51
CA ALA A 3 12.00 -7.59 -2.41
C ALA A 3 10.82 -6.83 -3.02
N LEU A 4 9.90 -7.55 -3.66
CA LEU A 4 8.74 -6.97 -4.34
C LEU A 4 7.52 -7.87 -4.15
N LYS A 5 6.34 -7.25 -4.03
CA LYS A 5 5.07 -7.95 -4.21
C LYS A 5 4.83 -8.14 -5.71
N LEU A 6 4.71 -9.39 -6.14
CA LEU A 6 4.43 -9.75 -7.53
C LEU A 6 3.16 -9.06 -8.04
N GLY A 7 3.25 -8.49 -9.23
CA GLY A 7 2.09 -7.96 -9.97
C GLY A 7 1.63 -6.58 -9.53
N THR A 8 2.48 -5.81 -8.84
CA THR A 8 2.13 -4.47 -8.36
C THR A 8 2.85 -3.37 -9.12
N THR A 9 2.37 -2.14 -8.95
CA THR A 9 3.00 -0.95 -9.52
C THR A 9 4.45 -0.79 -9.05
N GLY A 10 4.75 -1.13 -7.79
CA GLY A 10 6.11 -1.20 -7.25
C GLY A 10 7.01 -2.20 -7.97
N ASP A 11 6.48 -3.37 -8.36
CA ASP A 11 7.21 -4.37 -9.18
C ASP A 11 7.50 -3.84 -10.59
N ILE A 12 6.49 -3.26 -11.24
CA ILE A 12 6.63 -2.66 -12.57
C ILE A 12 7.65 -1.52 -12.55
N PHE A 13 7.56 -0.63 -11.56
CA PHE A 13 8.48 0.49 -11.37
C PHE A 13 9.91 -0.03 -11.19
N SER A 14 10.12 -0.96 -10.27
CA SER A 14 11.45 -1.48 -9.94
C SER A 14 12.10 -2.18 -11.13
N SER A 15 11.31 -2.94 -11.89
CA SER A 15 11.75 -3.60 -13.12
C SER A 15 12.18 -2.60 -14.20
N LYS A 16 11.54 -1.43 -14.26
CA LYS A 16 11.88 -0.36 -15.22
C LYS A 16 13.08 0.47 -14.78
N THR A 17 13.20 0.74 -13.48
CA THR A 17 14.19 1.68 -12.93
C THR A 17 15.51 1.01 -12.56
N PHE A 18 15.48 -0.12 -11.85
CA PHE A 18 16.67 -0.73 -11.24
C PHE A 18 17.20 -1.90 -12.08
N LYS A 19 17.82 -1.59 -13.23
CA LYS A 19 18.30 -2.61 -14.18
C LYS A 19 19.41 -3.52 -13.65
N ASN A 20 20.18 -3.02 -12.68
CA ASN A 20 21.32 -3.75 -12.12
C ASN A 20 21.02 -4.37 -10.75
N ALA A 21 19.80 -4.18 -10.22
CA ALA A 21 19.42 -4.75 -8.94
C ALA A 21 18.88 -6.17 -9.12
N GLU A 22 19.25 -7.07 -8.22
CA GLU A 22 18.56 -8.35 -8.08
C GLU A 22 17.16 -8.10 -7.52
N LEU A 23 16.12 -8.48 -8.28
CA LEU A 23 14.72 -8.32 -7.90
C LEU A 23 14.12 -9.67 -7.50
N ARG A 24 13.61 -9.77 -6.27
CA ARG A 24 12.94 -10.98 -5.76
C ARG A 24 11.45 -10.73 -5.56
N ARG A 25 10.63 -11.45 -6.32
CA ARG A 25 9.17 -11.33 -6.29
C ARG A 25 8.57 -12.35 -5.33
N MET A 26 7.58 -11.90 -4.57
CA MET A 26 6.89 -12.69 -3.57
C MET A 26 5.37 -12.50 -3.71
N ASP A 27 4.61 -13.51 -3.33
CA ASP A 27 3.16 -13.46 -3.45
C ASP A 27 2.49 -12.68 -2.32
N SER A 28 3.19 -12.41 -1.22
CA SER A 28 2.69 -11.69 -0.04
C SER A 28 3.53 -10.45 0.24
N GLU A 29 2.86 -9.32 0.44
CA GLU A 29 3.48 -8.05 0.83
C GLU A 29 4.07 -8.13 2.25
N ALA A 30 3.44 -8.89 3.14
CA ALA A 30 3.93 -9.14 4.48
C ALA A 30 5.25 -9.94 4.45
N ASP A 31 5.35 -10.95 3.59
CA ASP A 31 6.57 -11.75 3.45
C ASP A 31 7.72 -10.93 2.84
N ALA A 32 7.40 -10.07 1.87
CA ALA A 32 8.37 -9.17 1.26
C ALA A 32 8.91 -8.16 2.28
N ALA A 33 8.04 -7.54 3.07
CA ALA A 33 8.45 -6.62 4.15
C ALA A 33 9.24 -7.35 5.25
N GLN A 34 8.81 -8.55 5.65
CA GLN A 34 9.50 -9.35 6.65
C GLN A 34 10.90 -9.80 6.18
N THR A 35 11.09 -10.04 4.88
CA THR A 35 12.40 -10.37 4.29
C THR A 35 13.41 -9.22 4.52
N VAL A 36 12.97 -7.97 4.40
CA VAL A 36 13.80 -6.79 4.73
C VAL A 36 14.07 -6.72 6.23
N ALA A 37 13.04 -6.87 7.07
CA ALA A 37 13.21 -6.82 8.53
C ALA A 37 14.14 -7.91 9.09
N LEU A 38 14.29 -9.03 8.38
CA LEU A 38 15.23 -10.11 8.71
C LEU A 38 16.65 -9.89 8.11
N GLY A 39 16.89 -8.77 7.42
CA GLY A 39 18.16 -8.48 6.76
C GLY A 39 18.45 -9.35 5.52
N LYS A 40 17.43 -10.00 4.96
CA LYS A 40 17.56 -10.86 3.77
C LYS A 40 17.38 -10.10 2.44
N ALA A 41 16.85 -8.89 2.49
CA ALA A 41 16.74 -7.97 1.36
C ALA A 41 17.09 -6.56 1.82
N ASP A 42 17.61 -5.74 0.90
CA ASP A 42 18.06 -4.38 1.20
C ASP A 42 16.88 -3.40 1.27
N ALA A 43 15.84 -3.65 0.46
CA ALA A 43 14.67 -2.79 0.36
C ALA A 43 13.42 -3.55 -0.07
N PHE A 44 12.26 -2.96 0.23
CA PHE A 44 10.94 -3.36 -0.26
C PHE A 44 10.22 -2.12 -0.79
N ILE A 45 9.65 -2.21 -1.99
CA ILE A 45 8.95 -1.11 -2.66
C ILE A 45 7.47 -1.47 -2.79
N TYR A 46 6.60 -0.66 -2.17
CA TYR A 46 5.17 -0.91 -2.06
C TYR A 46 4.38 0.33 -1.66
N ASP A 47 3.06 0.17 -1.51
CA ASP A 47 2.11 1.22 -1.14
C ASP A 47 2.45 1.84 0.22
N LYS A 48 2.47 3.18 0.25
CA LYS A 48 2.85 3.97 1.41
C LYS A 48 2.11 3.59 2.70
N PRO A 49 0.76 3.46 2.73
CA PRO A 49 0.05 3.13 3.97
C PRO A 49 0.53 1.82 4.61
N PHE A 50 0.80 0.80 3.78
CA PHE A 50 1.30 -0.48 4.27
C PHE A 50 2.70 -0.34 4.88
N ILE A 51 3.61 0.33 4.16
CA ILE A 51 4.99 0.52 4.60
C ILE A 51 5.05 1.31 5.92
N GLU A 52 4.26 2.38 6.06
CA GLU A 52 4.23 3.19 7.28
C GLU A 52 3.71 2.39 8.49
N ILE A 53 2.65 1.60 8.31
CA ILE A 53 2.11 0.73 9.37
C ILE A 53 3.14 -0.33 9.77
N PHE A 54 3.78 -0.98 8.79
CA PHE A 54 4.78 -2.02 9.05
C PHE A 54 6.03 -1.46 9.74
N ALA A 55 6.54 -0.32 9.28
CA ALA A 55 7.70 0.31 9.90
C ALA A 55 7.41 0.80 11.32
N ALA A 56 6.19 1.27 11.59
CA ALA A 56 5.79 1.65 12.95
C ALA A 56 5.79 0.47 13.94
N SER A 57 5.52 -0.77 13.50
CA SER A 57 5.59 -1.97 14.35
C SER A 57 6.96 -2.65 14.38
N ARG A 58 7.90 -2.20 13.54
CA ARG A 58 9.26 -2.75 13.38
C ARG A 58 10.33 -1.65 13.34
N SER A 59 10.13 -0.58 14.10
CA SER A 59 10.96 0.64 14.03
C SER A 59 12.42 0.43 14.43
N ASP A 60 12.74 -0.67 15.12
CA ASP A 60 14.10 -1.07 15.47
C ASP A 60 14.81 -1.85 14.34
N LYS A 61 14.08 -2.26 13.29
CA LYS A 61 14.58 -3.11 12.19
C LYS A 61 14.56 -2.43 10.83
N VAL A 62 13.56 -1.60 10.57
CA VAL A 62 13.34 -0.99 9.25
C VAL A 62 13.00 0.49 9.39
N ALA A 63 13.28 1.25 8.34
CA ALA A 63 12.90 2.65 8.22
C ALA A 63 12.23 2.91 6.87
N VAL A 64 11.36 3.90 6.83
CA VAL A 64 10.71 4.37 5.60
C VAL A 64 11.57 5.48 4.98
N LEU A 65 11.85 5.39 3.69
CA LEU A 65 12.51 6.47 2.97
C LEU A 65 11.54 7.63 2.76
N SER A 66 12.01 8.87 2.92
CA SER A 66 11.20 10.08 2.78
C SER A 66 10.64 10.29 1.38
N ASP A 67 11.36 9.79 0.37
CA ASP A 67 11.07 10.06 -1.03
C ASP A 67 10.08 9.06 -1.58
N VAL A 68 8.97 9.60 -2.09
CA VAL A 68 7.95 8.80 -2.78
C VAL A 68 8.43 8.50 -4.19
N VAL A 69 8.57 7.21 -4.52
CA VAL A 69 9.08 6.74 -5.81
C VAL A 69 8.03 6.75 -6.93
N SER A 70 6.74 6.76 -6.58
CA SER A 70 5.62 6.89 -7.53
C SER A 70 4.42 7.61 -6.90
N LYS A 71 3.72 8.44 -7.69
CA LYS A 71 2.39 8.97 -7.31
C LYS A 71 1.32 8.24 -8.10
N GLU A 72 0.33 7.71 -7.40
CA GLU A 72 -0.67 6.81 -7.97
C GLU A 72 -2.08 7.32 -7.67
N GLN A 73 -2.96 7.21 -8.66
CA GLN A 73 -4.39 7.49 -8.51
C GLN A 73 -5.12 6.16 -8.37
N LEU A 74 -5.55 5.83 -7.16
CA LEU A 74 -6.29 4.60 -6.89
C LEU A 74 -7.74 4.73 -7.34
N GLY A 75 -8.27 3.65 -7.91
CA GLY A 75 -9.66 3.53 -8.35
C GLY A 75 -10.22 2.15 -8.06
N VAL A 76 -11.55 2.05 -8.03
CA VAL A 76 -12.23 0.75 -7.88
C VAL A 76 -12.37 0.13 -9.27
N ALA A 77 -11.81 -1.07 -9.42
CA ALA A 77 -11.91 -1.82 -10.67
C ALA A 77 -13.34 -2.36 -10.85
N ALA A 78 -13.87 -2.21 -12.07
CA ALA A 78 -15.15 -2.77 -12.48
C ALA A 78 -15.03 -3.38 -13.87
N HIS A 79 -15.90 -4.34 -14.18
CA HIS A 79 -15.95 -4.92 -15.52
C HIS A 79 -16.28 -3.83 -16.55
N PRO A 80 -15.52 -3.67 -17.65
CA PRO A 80 -15.59 -2.49 -18.51
C PRO A 80 -16.92 -2.32 -19.25
N LYS A 81 -17.67 -3.41 -19.42
CA LYS A 81 -19.03 -3.40 -20.01
C LYS A 81 -20.12 -2.97 -19.02
N ASN A 82 -19.84 -2.96 -17.71
CA ASN A 82 -20.82 -2.54 -16.71
C ASN A 82 -20.77 -1.02 -16.49
N LYS A 83 -21.22 -0.26 -17.49
CA LYS A 83 -21.19 1.20 -17.47
C LYS A 83 -22.04 1.78 -16.34
N SER A 84 -23.20 1.19 -16.08
CA SER A 84 -24.10 1.62 -15.01
C SER A 84 -23.42 1.59 -13.64
N LEU A 85 -22.70 0.52 -13.29
CA LEU A 85 -21.96 0.44 -12.02
C LEU A 85 -20.89 1.54 -11.93
N ILE A 86 -20.15 1.77 -13.00
CA ILE A 86 -19.08 2.78 -13.06
C ILE A 86 -19.67 4.18 -12.81
N GLU A 87 -20.78 4.51 -13.47
CA GLU A 87 -21.45 5.81 -13.33
C GLU A 87 -22.03 6.01 -11.93
N VAL A 88 -22.70 4.99 -11.39
CA VAL A 88 -23.26 5.03 -10.02
C VAL A 88 -22.15 5.21 -8.99
N TYR A 89 -21.06 4.45 -9.11
CA TYR A 89 -19.92 4.56 -8.19
C TYR A 89 -19.26 5.94 -8.25
N ASN A 90 -19.04 6.47 -9.46
CA ASN A 90 -18.44 7.80 -9.63
C ASN A 90 -19.33 8.90 -9.07
N THR A 91 -20.66 8.80 -9.26
CA THR A 91 -21.63 9.75 -8.70
C THR A 91 -21.62 9.69 -7.17
N PHE A 92 -21.67 8.48 -6.59
CA PHE A 92 -21.54 8.28 -5.15
C PHE A 92 -20.26 8.89 -4.60
N LEU A 93 -19.12 8.57 -5.22
CA LEU A 93 -17.80 9.01 -4.75
C LEU A 93 -17.66 10.54 -4.82
N ALA A 94 -18.21 11.18 -5.85
CA ALA A 94 -18.26 12.63 -5.95
C ALA A 94 -19.11 13.25 -4.83
N GLY A 95 -20.29 12.68 -4.57
CA GLY A 95 -21.16 13.11 -3.47
C GLY A 95 -20.52 12.92 -2.09
N TRP A 96 -19.89 11.77 -1.85
CA TRP A 96 -19.22 11.41 -0.60
C TRP A 96 -18.02 12.31 -0.29
N ARG A 97 -17.28 12.72 -1.32
CA ARG A 97 -16.23 13.74 -1.18
C ARG A 97 -16.80 15.11 -0.87
N LYS A 98 -17.83 15.54 -1.60
CA LYS A 98 -18.46 16.85 -1.39
C LYS A 98 -19.07 17.00 0.01
N SER A 99 -19.56 15.92 0.61
CA SER A 99 -20.10 15.96 1.97
C SER A 99 -19.03 16.04 3.07
N GLY A 100 -17.74 15.85 2.75
CA GLY A 100 -16.66 15.78 3.74
C GLY A 100 -16.58 14.45 4.51
N GLU A 101 -17.51 13.52 4.29
CA GLU A 101 -17.49 12.21 4.92
C GLU A 101 -16.33 11.34 4.41
N TYR A 102 -15.89 11.57 3.17
CA TYR A 102 -14.66 10.95 2.65
C TYR A 102 -13.45 11.31 3.51
N ASP A 103 -13.27 12.58 3.84
CA ASP A 103 -12.11 13.06 4.60
C ASP A 103 -12.14 12.54 6.05
N LYS A 104 -13.34 12.46 6.65
CA LYS A 104 -13.53 11.83 7.96
C LYS A 104 -13.11 10.36 7.94
N ALA A 105 -13.56 9.62 6.92
CA ALA A 105 -13.18 8.21 6.76
C ALA A 105 -11.68 8.06 6.50
N TYR A 106 -11.08 8.91 5.67
CA TYR A 106 -9.64 8.90 5.41
C TYR A 106 -8.86 9.13 6.70
N LYS A 107 -9.21 10.18 7.45
CA LYS A 107 -8.58 10.49 8.74
C LYS A 107 -8.69 9.32 9.71
N ALA A 108 -9.88 8.77 9.89
CA ALA A 108 -10.11 7.65 10.81
C ALA A 108 -9.30 6.39 10.46
N ASN A 109 -9.10 6.12 9.16
CA ASN A 109 -8.50 4.87 8.70
C ASN A 109 -6.99 4.94 8.43
N PHE A 110 -6.46 6.09 8.02
CA PHE A 110 -5.07 6.24 7.58
C PHE A 110 -4.25 7.21 8.42
N VAL A 111 -4.89 8.07 9.22
CA VAL A 111 -4.20 9.02 10.12
C VAL A 111 -4.34 8.56 11.57
N ASP A 112 -5.57 8.41 12.03
CA ASP A 112 -5.89 8.07 13.42
C ASP A 112 -5.84 6.54 13.66
N LEU A 113 -5.78 5.73 12.58
CA LEU A 113 -5.74 4.25 12.60
C LEU A 113 -6.75 3.63 13.57
N THR A 114 -7.96 4.18 13.65
CA THR A 114 -8.99 3.82 14.65
C THR A 114 -9.38 2.34 14.63
N TRP A 115 -9.22 1.67 13.48
CA TRP A 115 -9.45 0.24 13.34
C TRP A 115 -8.42 -0.62 14.08
N LYS A 116 -7.19 -0.15 14.28
CA LYS A 116 -6.11 -0.92 14.92
C LYS A 116 -6.45 -1.28 16.37
N ALA A 117 -7.21 -0.44 17.07
CA ALA A 117 -7.70 -0.73 18.42
C ALA A 117 -8.56 -2.00 18.50
N LYS A 118 -9.17 -2.43 17.39
CA LYS A 118 -9.98 -3.66 17.32
C LYS A 118 -9.13 -4.92 17.05
N PHE A 119 -7.87 -4.75 16.65
CA PHE A 119 -6.94 -5.83 16.29
C PHE A 119 -5.60 -5.65 17.00
N PRO A 120 -5.55 -5.83 18.34
CA PRO A 120 -4.33 -5.68 19.10
C PRO A 120 -3.27 -6.71 18.65
N GLU A 121 -2.01 -6.26 18.58
CA GLU A 121 -0.89 -7.12 18.22
C GLU A 121 -0.79 -8.31 19.21
N GLY A 122 -0.83 -9.53 18.68
CA GLY A 122 -0.78 -10.77 19.48
C GLY A 122 -2.14 -11.43 19.76
N ALA A 123 -3.25 -10.92 19.22
CA ALA A 123 -4.51 -11.67 19.18
C ALA A 123 -4.34 -12.90 18.28
N LYS A 124 -4.36 -14.09 18.90
CA LYS A 124 -4.34 -15.39 18.24
C LYS A 124 -5.65 -15.67 17.50
#